data_AF-A0A645BYD9-F1
#
_entry.id   AF-A0A645BYD9-F1
#
_cell.length_a   1.000
_cell.length_b   1.000
_cell.length_c   1.000
_cell.angle_alpha   90.00
_cell.angle_beta   90.00
_cell.angle_gamma   90.00
#
_symmetry.space_group_name_H-M   'P 1'
#
loop_
_entity.id
_entity.type
_entity.pdbx_description
1 polymer ?
#
loop_
_entity_poly.entity_id
_entity_poly.type
_entity_poly.pdbx_seq_one_letter_code
_entity_poly.pdbx_strand_id
1 'polypeptide(L)'
;MKNPTLYAEWVECFDLAKEGTHDEEVLRCIKNGSLKLDAGVGGRVAKQMNEVIQFRLKKASEKFTRSMGFNNGDMNTLTNSLLLLRKEFKFLIQFVQVPIFSEEDIKNFVDAIKKQADLMQESLESTSKNDRTGILASVIRRNRINNLEDK
;
A
#
# COMPACT_ATOMS: atom_id res chain seq x y z
N MET A 1 -13.82 -6.25 -15.17
CA MET A 1 -12.58 -5.97 -15.93
C MET A 1 -12.12 -7.24 -16.64
N LYS A 2 -11.48 -7.10 -17.80
CA LYS A 2 -10.80 -8.20 -18.50
C LYS A 2 -9.33 -8.26 -18.06
N ASN A 3 -8.70 -9.42 -18.23
CA ASN A 3 -7.27 -9.57 -17.96
C ASN A 3 -6.48 -8.71 -18.97
N PRO A 4 -5.57 -7.83 -18.52
CA PRO A 4 -4.85 -6.95 -19.42
C PRO A 4 -3.77 -7.73 -20.18
N THR A 5 -3.73 -7.52 -21.49
CA THR A 5 -2.79 -8.12 -22.46
C THR A 5 -2.00 -7.06 -23.24
N LEU A 6 -2.50 -5.83 -23.24
CA LEU A 6 -1.93 -4.66 -23.91
C LEU A 6 -1.58 -3.58 -22.89
N TYR A 7 -0.59 -2.75 -23.20
CA TYR A 7 -0.16 -1.66 -22.32
C TYR A 7 -1.30 -0.73 -21.91
N ALA A 8 -2.21 -0.37 -22.85
CA ALA A 8 -3.35 0.49 -22.53
C ALA A 8 -4.29 -0.14 -21.48
N GLU A 9 -4.52 -1.45 -21.56
CA GLU A 9 -5.36 -2.18 -20.59
C GLU A 9 -4.70 -2.23 -19.21
N TRP A 10 -3.37 -2.32 -19.16
CA TRP A 10 -2.61 -2.21 -17.92
C TRP A 10 -2.72 -0.81 -17.30
N VAL A 11 -2.68 0.25 -18.13
CA VAL A 11 -2.88 1.63 -17.65
C VAL A 11 -4.27 1.81 -17.05
N GLU A 12 -5.33 1.27 -17.68
CA GLU A 12 -6.68 1.28 -17.11
C GLU A 12 -6.73 0.60 -15.73
N CYS A 13 -6.05 -0.54 -15.58
CA CYS A 13 -5.94 -1.22 -14.28
C CYS A 13 -5.24 -0.34 -13.23
N PHE A 14 -4.19 0.38 -13.62
CA PHE A 14 -3.43 1.25 -12.73
C PHE A 14 -4.24 2.49 -12.31
N ASP A 15 -5.01 3.08 -13.22
CA ASP A 15 -5.88 4.20 -12.90
C ASP A 15 -6.98 3.79 -11.92
N LEU A 16 -7.62 2.63 -12.13
CA LEU A 16 -8.58 2.06 -11.19
C LEU A 16 -7.94 1.72 -9.83
N ALA A 17 -6.71 1.20 -9.83
CA ALA A 17 -5.95 0.95 -8.61
C ALA A 17 -5.69 2.25 -7.83
N LYS A 18 -5.34 3.36 -8.51
CA LYS A 18 -5.13 4.68 -7.89
C LYS A 18 -6.40 5.19 -7.19
N GLU A 19 -7.57 4.95 -7.79
CA GLU A 19 -8.84 5.34 -7.17
C GLU A 19 -9.11 4.59 -5.85
N GLY A 20 -8.78 3.30 -5.81
CA GLY A 20 -8.91 2.44 -4.62
C GLY A 20 -10.34 1.96 -4.35
N THR A 21 -11.18 1.92 -5.37
CA THR A 21 -12.60 1.58 -5.30
C THR A 21 -12.91 0.12 -5.67
N HIS A 22 -12.04 -0.51 -6.47
CA HIS A 22 -12.25 -1.85 -7.04
C HIS A 22 -11.05 -2.78 -6.81
N ASP A 23 -10.38 -2.65 -5.66
CA ASP A 23 -9.10 -3.32 -5.35
C ASP A 23 -9.08 -4.83 -5.65
N GLU A 24 -10.09 -5.57 -5.19
CA GLU A 24 -10.18 -7.03 -5.40
C GLU A 24 -10.32 -7.39 -6.89
N GLU A 25 -11.10 -6.62 -7.64
CA GLU A 25 -11.28 -6.83 -9.07
C GLU A 25 -10.00 -6.53 -9.84
N VAL A 26 -9.33 -5.43 -9.50
CA VAL A 26 -8.04 -5.05 -10.11
C VAL A 26 -7.00 -6.13 -9.83
N LEU A 27 -6.85 -6.57 -8.56
CA LEU A 27 -5.91 -7.64 -8.19
C LEU A 27 -6.18 -8.93 -8.96
N ARG A 28 -7.45 -9.33 -9.08
CA ARG A 28 -7.83 -10.53 -9.85
C ARG A 28 -7.43 -10.40 -11.32
N CYS A 29 -7.68 -9.25 -11.95
CA CYS A 29 -7.39 -9.06 -13.37
C CYS A 29 -5.88 -8.99 -13.65
N ILE A 30 -5.12 -8.22 -12.88
CA ILE A 30 -3.67 -8.05 -13.13
C ILE A 30 -2.88 -9.32 -12.83
N LYS A 31 -3.30 -10.14 -11.85
CA LYS A 31 -2.66 -11.45 -11.55
C LYS A 31 -2.78 -12.44 -12.72
N ASN A 32 -3.80 -12.28 -13.55
CA ASN A 32 -4.05 -13.13 -14.73
C ASN A 32 -3.71 -12.40 -16.05
N GLY A 33 -3.14 -11.20 -15.98
CA GLY A 33 -2.72 -10.43 -17.14
C GLY A 33 -1.42 -10.96 -17.74
N SER A 34 -1.12 -10.52 -18.95
CA SER A 34 0.16 -10.76 -19.60
C SER A 34 0.60 -9.52 -20.36
N LEU A 35 1.90 -9.32 -20.53
CA LEU A 35 2.44 -8.25 -21.36
C LEU A 35 3.89 -8.59 -21.67
N LYS A 36 4.26 -8.54 -22.94
CA LYS A 36 5.68 -8.63 -23.29
C LYS A 36 6.34 -7.29 -22.99
N LEU A 37 7.19 -7.26 -21.97
CA LEU A 37 7.98 -6.08 -21.65
C LEU A 37 9.21 -6.04 -22.56
N ASP A 38 9.15 -5.23 -23.61
CA ASP A 38 10.38 -4.77 -24.27
C ASP A 38 11.03 -3.62 -23.46
N ALA A 39 12.27 -3.26 -23.79
CA ALA A 39 13.02 -2.24 -23.04
C ALA A 39 12.29 -0.88 -22.94
N GLY A 40 11.43 -0.54 -23.90
CA GLY A 40 10.67 0.70 -23.89
C GLY A 40 9.39 0.63 -23.04
N VAL A 41 8.67 -0.50 -23.11
CA VAL A 41 7.41 -0.72 -22.37
C VAL A 41 7.68 -1.02 -20.89
N GLY A 42 8.72 -1.80 -20.59
CA GLY A 42 9.08 -2.18 -19.22
C GLY A 42 9.25 -0.98 -18.28
N GLY A 43 10.06 0.00 -18.69
CA GLY A 43 10.29 1.22 -17.89
C GLY A 43 9.03 2.05 -17.66
N ARG A 44 8.11 2.11 -18.64
CA ARG A 44 6.84 2.83 -18.50
C ARG A 44 5.90 2.13 -17.52
N VAL A 45 5.80 0.81 -17.61
CA VAL A 45 4.96 0.01 -16.72
C VAL A 45 5.48 0.10 -15.28
N ALA A 46 6.79 -0.02 -15.07
CA ALA A 46 7.41 0.15 -13.74
C ALA A 46 7.20 1.56 -13.17
N LYS A 47 7.25 2.60 -14.02
CA LYS A 47 6.94 3.98 -13.61
C LYS A 47 5.48 4.11 -13.16
N GLN A 48 4.53 3.59 -13.95
CA GLN A 48 3.11 3.63 -13.59
C GLN A 48 2.83 2.86 -12.29
N MET A 49 3.42 1.69 -12.12
CA MET A 49 3.35 0.90 -10.88
C MET A 49 3.79 1.73 -9.66
N ASN A 50 4.95 2.39 -9.78
CA ASN A 50 5.44 3.30 -8.74
C ASN A 50 4.51 4.48 -8.47
N GLU A 51 3.94 5.10 -9.51
CA GLU A 51 2.98 6.19 -9.34
C GLU A 51 1.73 5.76 -8.56
N VAL A 52 1.21 4.56 -8.81
CA VAL A 52 0.08 3.98 -8.04
C VAL A 52 0.49 3.83 -6.58
N ILE A 53 1.63 3.19 -6.31
CA ILE A 53 2.15 2.95 -4.95
C ILE A 53 2.26 4.28 -4.19
N GLN A 54 2.94 5.27 -4.77
CA GLN A 54 3.18 6.56 -4.12
C GLN A 54 1.87 7.32 -3.88
N PHE A 55 0.96 7.32 -4.86
CA PHE A 55 -0.33 7.99 -4.73
C PHE A 55 -1.17 7.39 -3.60
N ARG A 56 -1.27 6.06 -3.55
CA ARG A 56 -2.06 5.36 -2.54
C ARG A 56 -1.48 5.51 -1.14
N LEU A 57 -0.16 5.40 -0.99
CA LEU A 57 0.50 5.64 0.29
C LEU A 57 0.31 7.07 0.79
N LYS A 58 0.43 8.06 -0.10
CA LYS A 58 0.16 9.47 0.23
C LYS A 58 -1.29 9.66 0.69
N LYS A 59 -2.26 9.17 -0.10
CA LYS A 59 -3.70 9.25 0.22
C LYS A 59 -4.03 8.60 1.56
N ALA A 60 -3.46 7.43 1.84
CA ALA A 60 -3.68 6.72 3.10
C ALA A 60 -3.05 7.44 4.30
N SER A 61 -1.84 8.00 4.12
CA SER A 61 -1.17 8.82 5.13
C SER A 61 -1.97 10.09 5.45
N GLU A 62 -2.43 10.81 4.43
CA GLU A 62 -3.28 12.00 4.61
C GLU A 62 -4.59 11.67 5.32
N LYS A 63 -5.24 10.56 4.95
CA LYS A 63 -6.45 10.08 5.63
C LYS A 63 -6.18 9.77 7.09
N PHE A 64 -5.08 9.10 7.40
CA PHE A 64 -4.67 8.82 8.78
C PHE A 64 -4.45 10.11 9.58
N THR A 65 -3.65 11.05 9.06
CA THR A 65 -3.37 12.33 9.73
C THR A 65 -4.67 13.11 10.00
N ARG A 66 -5.60 13.15 9.03
CA ARG A 66 -6.92 13.77 9.23
C ARG A 66 -7.71 13.07 10.34
N SER A 67 -7.81 11.74 10.31
CA SER A 67 -8.50 10.97 11.36
C SER A 67 -7.92 11.24 12.75
N MET A 68 -6.61 11.46 12.86
CA MET A 68 -5.96 11.80 14.12
C MET A 68 -6.18 13.24 14.55
N GLY A 69 -6.24 14.19 13.61
CA GLY A 69 -6.46 15.61 13.91
C GLY A 69 -7.89 15.96 14.35
N PHE A 70 -8.90 15.24 13.86
CA PHE A 70 -10.30 15.54 14.16
C PHE A 70 -10.84 14.92 15.46
N ASN A 71 -10.22 13.84 15.96
CA ASN A 71 -10.88 12.97 16.94
C ASN A 71 -10.33 13.04 18.38
N ASN A 72 -9.55 14.08 18.74
CA ASN A 72 -9.11 14.37 20.12
C ASN A 72 -8.63 13.15 20.94
N GLY A 73 -8.02 12.15 20.30
CA GLY A 73 -7.52 10.94 20.98
C GLY A 73 -8.53 9.79 21.15
N ASP A 74 -9.58 9.69 20.33
CA ASP A 74 -10.41 8.48 20.29
C ASP A 74 -9.60 7.25 19.85
N MET A 75 -9.42 6.32 20.79
CA MET A 75 -8.64 5.10 20.63
C MET A 75 -9.24 4.12 19.63
N ASN A 76 -10.57 4.13 19.45
CA ASN A 76 -11.23 3.29 18.45
C ASN A 76 -10.91 3.80 17.05
N THR A 77 -10.98 5.11 16.85
CA THR A 77 -10.60 5.74 15.58
C THR A 77 -9.11 5.54 15.26
N LEU A 78 -8.22 5.67 16.24
CA LEU A 78 -6.80 5.34 16.06
C LEU A 78 -6.62 3.89 15.62
N THR A 79 -7.21 2.93 16.34
CA THR A 79 -7.11 1.50 16.03
C THR A 79 -7.58 1.21 14.61
N ASN A 80 -8.77 1.70 14.24
CA ASN A 80 -9.31 1.53 12.90
C ASN A 80 -8.42 2.18 11.82
N SER A 81 -7.86 3.36 12.09
CA SER A 81 -6.98 4.05 11.14
C SER A 81 -5.66 3.29 10.92
N LEU A 82 -5.09 2.68 11.98
CA LEU A 82 -3.92 1.80 11.87
C LEU A 82 -4.25 0.53 11.07
N LEU A 83 -5.41 -0.08 11.30
CA LEU A 83 -5.85 -1.25 10.52
C LEU A 83 -6.02 -0.93 9.04
N LEU A 84 -6.58 0.24 8.72
CA LEU A 84 -6.73 0.70 7.34
C LEU A 84 -5.37 0.94 6.67
N LEU A 85 -4.41 1.55 7.37
CA LEU A 85 -3.03 1.69 6.87
C LEU A 85 -2.39 0.32 6.59
N ARG A 86 -2.51 -0.65 7.52
CA ARG A 86 -1.98 -1.99 7.31
C ARG A 86 -2.61 -2.66 6.08
N LYS A 87 -3.94 -2.55 5.93
CA LYS A 87 -4.66 -3.12 4.77
C LYS A 87 -4.13 -2.53 3.48
N GLU A 88 -3.84 -1.23 3.47
CA GLU A 88 -3.27 -0.54 2.31
C GLU A 88 -1.89 -1.10 1.93
N PHE A 89 -0.98 -1.25 2.89
CA PHE A 89 0.32 -1.87 2.63
C PHE A 89 0.21 -3.31 2.10
N LYS A 90 -0.71 -4.11 2.67
CA LYS A 90 -0.98 -5.48 2.18
C LYS A 90 -1.50 -5.50 0.76
N PHE A 91 -2.41 -4.60 0.41
CA PHE A 91 -2.89 -4.44 -0.95
C PHE A 91 -1.72 -4.14 -1.91
N LEU A 92 -0.87 -3.17 -1.56
CA LEU A 92 0.25 -2.77 -2.41
C LEU A 92 1.26 -3.91 -2.64
N ILE A 93 1.52 -4.75 -1.62
CA ILE A 93 2.34 -5.96 -1.77
C ILE A 93 1.72 -6.92 -2.78
N GLN A 94 0.42 -7.17 -2.70
CA GLN A 94 -0.26 -8.04 -3.67
C GLN A 94 -0.31 -7.43 -5.08
N PHE A 95 -0.43 -6.10 -5.16
CA PHE A 95 -0.56 -5.36 -6.39
C PHE A 95 0.71 -5.41 -7.25
N VAL A 96 1.88 -5.44 -6.63
CA VAL A 96 3.18 -5.52 -7.34
C VAL A 96 3.53 -6.94 -7.77
N GLN A 97 2.87 -7.97 -7.23
CA GLN A 97 3.07 -9.38 -7.56
C GLN A 97 2.35 -9.76 -8.86
N VAL A 98 2.72 -9.09 -9.96
CA VAL A 98 2.16 -9.31 -11.29
C VAL A 98 3.07 -10.18 -12.15
N PRO A 99 2.52 -11.04 -13.02
CA PRO A 99 3.29 -12.01 -13.79
C PRO A 99 4.19 -11.40 -14.89
N ILE A 100 4.08 -10.09 -15.12
CA ILE A 100 4.81 -9.39 -16.17
C ILE A 100 6.22 -8.96 -15.73
N PHE A 101 6.48 -8.90 -14.43
CA PHE A 101 7.78 -8.53 -13.87
C PHE A 101 8.63 -9.75 -13.53
N SER A 102 9.95 -9.56 -13.50
CA SER A 102 10.86 -10.59 -12.99
C SER A 102 10.69 -10.76 -11.48
N GLU A 103 11.10 -11.91 -10.95
CA GLU A 103 11.10 -12.15 -9.50
C GLU A 103 11.94 -11.11 -8.73
N GLU A 104 13.05 -10.65 -9.33
CA GLU A 104 13.91 -9.62 -8.76
C GLU A 104 13.20 -8.26 -8.69
N ASP A 105 12.52 -7.85 -9.76
CA ASP A 105 11.75 -6.59 -9.78
C ASP A 105 10.62 -6.62 -8.75
N ILE A 106 9.87 -7.72 -8.68
CA ILE A 106 8.79 -7.92 -7.69
C ILE A 106 9.36 -7.81 -6.27
N LYS A 107 10.50 -8.48 -6.02
CA LYS A 107 11.17 -8.42 -4.72
C LYS A 107 11.57 -6.98 -4.37
N ASN A 108 12.16 -6.24 -5.32
CA ASN A 108 12.55 -4.85 -5.10
C ASN A 108 11.36 -3.95 -4.74
N PHE A 109 10.22 -4.13 -5.41
CA PHE A 109 8.99 -3.42 -5.05
C PHE A 109 8.49 -3.78 -3.65
N VAL A 110 8.40 -5.08 -3.35
CA VAL A 110 7.94 -5.57 -2.04
C VAL A 110 8.84 -5.05 -0.91
N ASP A 111 10.16 -5.11 -1.09
CA ASP A 111 11.13 -4.64 -0.10
C ASP A 111 11.02 -3.12 0.12
N ALA A 112 10.83 -2.34 -0.96
CA ALA A 112 10.58 -0.91 -0.85
C ALA A 112 9.29 -0.58 -0.08
N ILE A 113 8.20 -1.30 -0.34
CA ILE A 113 6.91 -1.14 0.36
C ILE A 113 7.06 -1.50 1.85
N LYS A 114 7.73 -2.62 2.16
CA LYS A 114 8.01 -3.06 3.54
C LYS A 114 8.84 -2.02 4.28
N LYS A 115 9.93 -1.54 3.68
CA LYS A 115 10.77 -0.49 4.25
C LYS A 115 9.97 0.78 4.57
N GLN A 116 9.05 1.18 3.69
CA GLN A 116 8.20 2.34 3.93
C GLN A 116 7.22 2.09 5.11
N ALA A 117 6.68 0.87 5.23
CA ALA A 117 5.85 0.49 6.37
C ALA A 117 6.62 0.52 7.69
N ASP A 118 7.87 0.05 7.69
CA ASP A 118 8.77 0.07 8.86
C ASP A 118 9.07 1.51 9.30
N LEU A 119 9.48 2.37 8.37
CA LEU A 119 9.75 3.78 8.66
C LEU A 119 8.51 4.50 9.24
N MET A 120 7.32 4.21 8.70
CA MET A 120 6.08 4.78 9.21
C MET A 120 5.73 4.22 10.60
N GLN A 121 5.95 2.92 10.85
CA GLN A 121 5.76 2.32 12.16
C GLN A 121 6.69 2.95 13.21
N GLU A 122 7.98 3.15 12.87
CA GLU A 122 8.95 3.81 13.75
C GLU A 122 8.53 5.26 14.08
N SER A 123 8.02 5.99 13.09
CA SER A 123 7.50 7.35 13.29
C SER A 123 6.30 7.40 14.24
N LEU A 124 5.36 6.45 14.08
CA LEU A 124 4.21 6.30 14.99
C LEU A 124 4.67 5.99 16.42
N GLU A 125 5.59 5.04 16.58
CA GLU A 125 6.15 4.68 17.88
C GLU A 125 6.89 5.85 18.54
N SER A 126 7.64 6.63 17.77
CA SER A 126 8.31 7.83 18.27
C SER A 126 7.33 8.88 18.79
N THR A 127 6.22 9.09 18.08
CA THR A 127 5.15 10.02 18.47
C THR A 127 4.52 9.64 19.82
N SER A 128 4.43 8.34 20.10
CA SER A 128 3.84 7.82 21.35
C SER A 128 4.73 8.00 22.58
N LYS A 129 6.01 8.31 22.43
CA LYS A 129 6.95 8.46 23.57
C LYS A 129 6.59 9.61 24.51
N ASN A 130 5.87 10.62 24.00
CA ASN A 130 5.46 11.78 24.78
C ASN A 130 4.11 11.57 25.49
N ASP A 131 3.41 10.45 25.25
CA ASP A 131 2.18 10.09 25.96
C ASP A 131 2.50 9.56 27.35
N ARG A 132 2.16 10.36 28.38
CA ARG A 132 2.40 10.03 29.79
C ARG A 132 1.59 8.82 30.28
N THR A 133 0.50 8.45 29.59
CA THR A 133 -0.36 7.33 29.99
C THR A 133 0.13 5.99 29.45
N GLY A 134 0.95 5.99 28.39
CA GLY A 134 1.41 4.79 27.69
C GLY A 134 0.33 4.06 26.88
N ILE A 135 -0.90 4.56 26.88
CA ILE A 135 -2.05 3.96 26.19
C ILE A 135 -1.83 4.04 24.67
N LEU A 136 -1.34 5.17 24.17
CA LEU A 136 -1.04 5.37 22.75
C LEU A 136 0.01 4.38 22.26
N ALA A 137 1.10 4.23 23.03
CA ALA A 137 2.16 3.28 22.73
C ALA A 137 1.65 1.83 22.72
N SER A 138 0.77 1.47 23.65
CA SER A 138 0.15 0.14 23.70
C SER A 138 -0.69 -0.16 22.46
N VAL A 139 -1.54 0.78 22.03
CA VAL A 139 -2.41 0.60 20.86
C VAL A 139 -1.61 0.51 19.56
N ILE A 140 -0.60 1.35 19.38
CA ILE A 140 0.28 1.29 18.20
C ILE A 140 1.04 -0.05 18.14
N ARG A 141 1.56 -0.55 19.26
CA ARG A 141 2.28 -1.84 19.31
C ARG A 141 1.37 -3.04 19.08
N ARG A 142 0.11 -2.99 19.52
CA ARG A 142 -0.87 -4.06 19.23
C ARG A 142 -1.35 -4.02 17.79
N ASN A 143 -1.38 -2.83 17.18
CA ASN A 143 -1.90 -2.60 15.83
C ASN A 143 -0.81 -2.18 14.84
N ARG A 144 0.36 -2.84 14.88
CA ARG A 144 1.52 -2.53 14.00
C ARG A 144 1.14 -2.49 12.53
N ILE A 145 1.44 -1.41 11.83
CA ILE A 145 1.11 -1.29 10.40
C ILE A 145 2.06 -2.10 9.51
N ASN A 146 3.27 -2.39 9.99
CA ASN A 146 4.28 -3.19 9.28
C ASN A 146 4.16 -4.71 9.51
N ASN A 147 3.11 -5.17 10.18
CA ASN A 147 2.80 -6.60 10.22
C ASN A 147 2.08 -7.01 8.92
N LEU A 148 2.87 -7.35 7.90
CA LEU A 148 2.40 -7.56 6.53
C LEU A 148 2.33 -9.03 6.10
N GLU A 149 2.67 -9.96 6.99
CA GLU A 149 2.51 -11.39 6.74
C GLU A 149 1.02 -11.76 6.82
N ASP A 150 0.59 -12.68 5.96
CA ASP A 150 -0.73 -13.30 6.09
C ASP A 150 -0.65 -14.38 7.17
N LYS A 151 -1.49 -14.25 8.19
CA LYS A 151 -1.69 -15.28 9.22
C LYS A 151 -2.67 -16.31 8.73
#